data_AF-A0A2V7FZJ5-F1
#
_entry.id   AF-A0A2V7FZJ5-F1
#
_cell.length_a   1.000
_cell.length_b   1.000
_cell.length_c   1.000
_cell.angle_alpha   90.00
_cell.angle_beta   90.00
_cell.angle_gamma   90.00
#
_symmetry.space_group_name_H-M   'P 1'
#
loop_
_entity.id
_entity.type
_entity.pdbx_description
1 polymer ?
#
loop_
_entity_poly.entity_id
_entity_poly.type
_entity_poly.pdbx_seq_one_letter_code
_entity_poly.pdbx_strand_id
1 'polypeptide(L)' 'RQAVRDAIAAGAKDLGGLMGQVMPKFKGRADGKLVNQIAREELAAIV' A
#
# COMPACT_ATOMS: atom_id res chain seq x y z
N ARG A 1 2.48 6.00 4.18
CA ARG A 1 2.88 4.92 5.12
C ARG A 1 1.71 4.47 6.00
N GLN A 2 1.03 5.35 6.76
CA GLN A 2 -0.12 4.94 7.59
C GLN A 2 -1.19 4.14 6.82
N ALA A 3 -1.66 4.67 5.68
CA ALA A 3 -2.65 3.98 4.86
C ALA A 3 -2.22 2.59 4.33
N VAL A 4 -0.90 2.37 4.18
CA VAL A 4 -0.33 1.06 3.79
C VAL A 4 -0.39 0.11 5.00
N ARG A 5 0.01 0.56 6.18
CA ARG A 5 -0.08 -0.23 7.42
C ARG A 5 -1.53 -0.61 7.76
N ASP A 6 -2.46 0.34 7.60
CA ASP A 6 -3.88 0.07 7.81
C ASP A 6 -4.41 -0.99 6.82
N ALA A 7 -3.94 -0.97 5.56
CA ALA A 7 -4.29 -1.99 4.57
C ALA A 7 -3.73 -3.37 4.95
N ILE A 8 -2.49 -3.44 5.44
CA ILE A 8 -1.88 -4.68 5.94
C ILE A 8 -2.65 -5.21 7.15
N ALA A 9 -2.97 -4.34 8.11
CA ALA A 9 -3.78 -4.68 9.28
C ALA A 9 -5.22 -5.11 8.90
N ALA A 10 -5.77 -4.56 7.81
CA ALA A 10 -7.06 -4.96 7.24
C ALA A 10 -6.99 -6.30 6.47
N GLY A 11 -5.83 -6.95 6.40
CA GLY A 11 -5.66 -8.27 5.81
C GLY A 11 -5.03 -8.28 4.41
N ALA A 12 -4.45 -7.17 3.94
CA ALA A 12 -3.66 -7.20 2.72
C ALA A 12 -2.34 -7.95 2.95
N LYS A 13 -2.24 -9.17 2.41
CA LYS A 13 -1.05 -10.02 2.49
C LYS A 13 -0.14 -9.91 1.28
N ASP A 14 -0.65 -9.30 0.21
CA ASP A 14 0.02 -9.20 -1.08
C ASP A 14 -0.02 -7.76 -1.59
N LEU A 15 0.99 -7.41 -2.39
CA LEU A 15 1.10 -6.10 -3.03
C LEU A 15 -0.17 -5.74 -3.84
N GLY A 16 -0.78 -6.72 -4.52
CA GLY A 16 -2.01 -6.50 -5.29
C GLY A 16 -3.20 -6.10 -4.42
N GLY A 17 -3.44 -6.82 -3.31
CA GLY A 17 -4.51 -6.51 -2.38
C GLY A 17 -4.29 -5.16 -1.69
N LEU A 18 -3.04 -4.90 -1.29
CA LEU A 18 -2.67 -3.63 -0.67
C LEU A 18 -2.86 -2.45 -1.64
N MET A 19 -2.37 -2.57 -2.87
CA MET A 19 -2.54 -1.55 -3.90
C MET A 19 -4.03 -1.33 -4.22
N GLY A 20 -4.87 -2.37 -4.20
CA GLY A 20 -6.32 -2.22 -4.35
C GLY A 20 -6.98 -1.37 -3.27
N GLN A 21 -6.51 -1.45 -2.02
CA GLN A 21 -7.03 -0.64 -0.90
C GLN A 21 -6.41 0.76 -0.83
N VAL A 22 -5.14 0.90 -1.24
CA VAL A 22 -4.36 2.14 -1.11
C VAL A 22 -4.56 3.04 -2.33
N MET A 23 -4.57 2.51 -3.57
CA MET A 23 -4.70 3.28 -4.80
C MET A 23 -5.90 4.25 -4.82
N PRO A 24 -7.13 3.87 -4.41
CA PRO A 24 -8.27 4.78 -4.43
C PRO A 24 -8.07 6.02 -3.55
N LYS A 25 -7.35 5.87 -2.43
CA LYS A 25 -7.08 6.96 -1.47
C LYS A 25 -6.06 7.97 -2.01
N PHE A 26 -5.16 7.52 -2.88
CA PHE A 26 -4.07 8.31 -3.45
C PHE A 26 -4.25 8.66 -4.92
N LYS A 27 -5.31 8.16 -5.57
CA LYS A 27 -5.63 8.44 -6.97
C LYS A 27 -5.73 9.94 -7.21
N GLY A 28 -4.90 10.47 -8.11
CA GLY A 28 -4.84 11.89 -8.45
C GLY A 28 -4.20 12.80 -7.38
N ARG A 29 -3.69 12.23 -6.28
CA ARG A 29 -3.04 12.97 -5.18
C ARG A 29 -1.59 12.56 -4.96
N ALA A 30 -1.21 11.34 -5.33
CA ALA A 30 0.18 10.87 -5.26
C ALA A 30 0.58 10.10 -6.50
N ASP A 31 1.88 10.04 -6.74
CA ASP A 31 2.48 9.24 -7.80
C ASP A 31 2.31 7.74 -7.49
N GLY A 32 1.68 7.00 -8.40
CA GLY A 32 1.44 5.57 -8.25
C GLY A 32 2.74 4.76 -8.12
N LYS A 33 3.86 5.21 -8.72
CA LYS A 33 5.17 4.57 -8.55
C LYS A 33 5.68 4.71 -7.12
N LEU A 34 5.57 5.91 -6.54
CA LEU A 34 6.01 6.17 -5.17
C LEU A 34 5.16 5.36 -4.17
N VAL A 35 3.84 5.31 -4.40
CA VAL A 35 2.93 4.49 -3.58
C VAL A 35 3.31 3.01 -3.67
N ASN A 36 3.60 2.50 -4.87
CA ASN A 36 4.00 1.11 -5.07
C ASN A 36 5.34 0.78 -4.39
N GLN A 37 6.31 1.69 -4.43
CA GLN A 37 7.59 1.51 -3.73
C GLN A 37 7.39 1.43 -2.22
N ILE A 38 6.63 2.37 -1.64
CA ILE A 38 6.34 2.39 -0.19
C ILE A 38 5.53 1.14 0.20
N ALA A 39 4.54 0.76 -0.60
CA ALA A 39 3.75 -0.45 -0.41
C ALA A 39 4.62 -1.70 -0.33
N ARG A 40 5.56 -1.84 -1.28
CA ARG A 40 6.51 -2.96 -1.32
C ARG A 40 7.44 -2.96 -0.11
N GLU A 41 8.01 -1.81 0.25
CA GLU A 41 8.92 -1.69 1.40
C GLU A 41 8.23 -2.06 2.71
N GLU A 42 7.03 -1.53 2.96
CA GLU A 42 6.31 -1.82 4.22
C GLU A 42 5.80 -3.26 4.26
N LEU A 43 5.41 -3.84 3.12
CA LEU A 43 5.03 -5.27 3.06
C LEU A 43 6.24 -6.18 3.31
N ALA A 44 7.40 -5.88 2.72
CA ALA A 44 8.64 -6.63 2.94
C ALA A 44 9.24 -6.41 4.36
N ALA A 45 8.87 -5.33 5.05
CA ALA A 45 9.29 -5.09 6.43
C ALA A 45 8.44 -5.83 7.47
N ILE A 46 7.26 -6.33 7.08
CA ILE A 46 6.29 -6.99 7.97
C ILE A 46 6.23 -8.51 7.74
N VAL A 47 6.54 -8.97 6.52
CA VAL A 47 6.62 -10.40 6.14
C VAL A 47 8.06 -10.89 6.24
#